data_AF-A0A2I0NVZ7-F1
#
_entry.id   AF-A0A2I0NVZ7-F1
#
_cell.length_a   1.000
_cell.length_b   1.000
_cell.length_c   1.000
_cell.angle_alpha   90.00
_cell.angle_beta   90.00
_cell.angle_gamma   90.00
#
_symmetry.space_group_name_H-M   'P 1'
#
loop_
_entity.id
_entity.type
_entity.pdbx_description
1 polymer ?
#
loop_
_entity_poly.entity_id
_entity_poly.type
_entity_poly.pdbx_seq_one_letter_code
_entity_poly.pdbx_strand_id
1 'polypeptide(L)'
;MISERIEKPLASWQGKERYGNELLDCLTIIFKTAGCTWSKCRMCSYRHERYEKQSCDQLLDHLKAQLAWVKNEYKTGDYRMVKIFTSGSFFDPDEVPAAFLTDVALFFKGKLIIAETRPEFIDSDTIRSFIENVDDGSWKTPLYCAMGLETSNDTIREKCINKGFSYTDFTKAASKTK
;
A
#
# COMPACT_ATOMS: atom_id res chain seq x y z
N MET A 1 22.18 -11.27 -23.04
CA MET A 1 21.95 -11.80 -21.68
C MET A 1 21.46 -10.66 -20.81
N ILE A 2 20.15 -10.47 -20.74
CA ILE A 2 19.55 -9.52 -19.81
C ILE A 2 19.64 -10.22 -18.46
N SER A 3 20.50 -9.69 -17.58
CA SER A 3 20.47 -10.09 -16.17
C SER A 3 19.09 -9.69 -15.65
N GLU A 4 18.17 -10.65 -15.58
CA GLU A 4 16.91 -10.50 -14.86
C GLU A 4 17.28 -10.31 -13.40
N ARG A 5 17.49 -9.07 -12.97
CA ARG A 5 17.63 -8.74 -11.57
C ARG A 5 16.33 -9.13 -10.89
N ILE A 6 16.38 -10.25 -10.17
CA ILE A 6 15.29 -10.67 -9.29
C ILE A 6 15.28 -9.69 -8.11
N GLU A 7 14.43 -8.67 -8.21
CA GLU A 7 14.15 -7.76 -7.10
C GLU A 7 13.01 -8.35 -6.27
N LYS A 8 13.24 -8.60 -4.99
CA LYS A 8 12.22 -9.12 -4.07
C LYS A 8 11.57 -7.97 -3.30
N PRO A 9 10.28 -8.09 -2.91
CA PRO A 9 9.71 -7.20 -1.91
C PRO A 9 10.53 -7.24 -0.61
N LEU A 10 10.41 -6.20 0.21
CA LEU A 10 11.04 -6.16 1.53
C LEU A 10 10.62 -7.39 2.36
N ALA A 11 9.35 -7.75 2.28
CA ALA A 11 8.82 -9.01 2.80
C ALA A 11 7.52 -9.39 2.08
N SER A 12 7.22 -10.68 2.05
CA SER A 12 5.90 -11.18 1.66
C SER A 12 5.63 -12.55 2.28
N TRP A 13 4.37 -12.82 2.63
CA TRP A 13 3.96 -14.11 3.20
C TRP A 13 2.46 -14.35 3.05
N GLN A 14 2.06 -15.62 3.06
CA GLN A 14 0.66 -16.02 3.16
C GLN A 14 0.25 -16.21 4.63
N GLY A 15 -1.00 -15.89 4.93
CA GLY A 15 -1.62 -16.08 6.23
C GLY A 15 -3.13 -16.15 6.10
N LYS A 16 -3.84 -16.03 7.22
CA LYS A 16 -5.29 -15.99 7.27
C LYS A 16 -5.76 -14.72 7.94
N GLU A 17 -6.81 -14.11 7.40
CA GLU A 17 -7.37 -12.87 7.91
C GLU A 17 -8.88 -12.97 8.08
N ARG A 18 -9.40 -12.33 9.12
CA ARG A 18 -10.84 -12.30 9.38
C ARG A 18 -11.51 -11.24 8.54
N TYR A 19 -12.52 -11.63 7.78
CA TYR A 19 -13.40 -10.73 7.03
C TYR A 19 -14.86 -11.01 7.43
N GLY A 20 -15.41 -10.16 8.29
CA GLY A 20 -16.70 -10.43 8.96
C GLY A 20 -16.64 -11.76 9.73
N ASN A 21 -17.49 -12.71 9.34
CA ASN A 21 -17.58 -14.04 9.96
C ASN A 21 -16.75 -15.11 9.23
N GLU A 22 -16.05 -14.76 8.16
CA GLU A 22 -15.22 -15.68 7.36
C GLU A 22 -13.73 -15.50 7.69
N LEU A 23 -12.95 -16.59 7.57
CA LEU A 23 -11.49 -16.55 7.53
C LEU A 23 -11.04 -16.72 6.09
N LEU A 24 -10.33 -15.72 5.55
CA LEU A 24 -9.82 -15.71 4.18
C LEU A 24 -8.33 -15.97 4.16
N ASP A 25 -7.86 -16.75 3.17
CA ASP A 25 -6.44 -16.80 2.86
C ASP A 25 -5.99 -15.45 2.29
N CYS A 26 -4.90 -14.92 2.85
CA CYS A 26 -4.43 -13.57 2.63
C CYS A 26 -2.94 -13.57 2.25
N LEU A 27 -2.59 -12.85 1.19
CA LEU A 27 -1.21 -12.53 0.85
C LEU A 27 -0.87 -11.15 1.42
N THR A 28 0.18 -11.06 2.23
CA THR A 28 0.72 -9.78 2.69
C THR A 28 2.00 -9.47 1.93
N ILE A 29 2.14 -8.25 1.44
CA ILE A 29 3.29 -7.77 0.67
C ILE A 29 3.74 -6.43 1.24
N ILE A 30 5.05 -6.29 1.43
CA ILE A 30 5.70 -5.02 1.75
C ILE A 30 6.62 -4.68 0.58
N PHE A 31 6.19 -3.79 -0.30
CA PHE A 31 7.04 -3.32 -1.40
C PHE A 31 8.11 -2.38 -0.86
N LYS A 32 9.35 -2.58 -1.31
CA LYS A 32 10.42 -1.61 -1.11
C LYS A 32 10.21 -0.46 -2.09
N THR A 33 10.10 0.78 -1.59
CA THR A 33 9.81 1.99 -2.37
C THR A 33 10.89 3.06 -2.14
N ALA A 34 10.67 4.29 -2.62
CA ALA A 34 11.45 5.46 -2.21
C ALA A 34 11.24 5.85 -0.72
N GLY A 35 10.27 5.22 -0.06
CA GLY A 35 9.90 5.41 1.34
C GLY A 35 9.00 6.61 1.59
N CYS A 36 8.37 6.63 2.79
CA CYS A 36 7.44 7.69 3.18
C CYS A 36 8.01 9.10 2.94
N THR A 37 7.30 9.91 2.17
CA THR A 37 7.61 11.34 1.92
C THR A 37 7.64 12.18 3.19
N TRP A 38 6.75 11.90 4.15
CA TRP A 38 6.76 12.60 5.43
C TRP A 38 8.05 12.33 6.23
N SER A 39 8.50 11.07 6.30
CA SER A 39 9.77 10.59 6.89
C SER A 39 10.19 11.13 8.27
N LYS A 40 9.30 11.81 9.02
CA LYS A 40 9.65 12.54 10.25
C LYS A 40 9.00 11.95 11.51
N CYS A 41 8.25 10.86 11.36
CA CYS A 41 7.68 10.11 12.47
C CYS A 41 8.81 9.55 13.36
N ARG A 42 8.84 9.94 14.64
CA ARG A 42 9.95 9.62 15.55
C ARG A 42 9.97 8.16 15.98
N MET A 43 8.83 7.49 15.97
CA MET A 43 8.70 6.06 16.30
C MET A 43 8.82 5.12 15.10
N CYS A 44 8.83 5.64 13.86
CA CYS A 44 8.72 4.79 12.67
C CYS A 44 10.08 4.24 12.25
N SER A 45 10.28 2.93 12.35
CA SER A 45 11.47 2.23 11.86
C SER A 45 11.53 2.18 10.33
N TYR A 46 10.39 2.07 9.64
CA TYR A 46 10.30 2.04 8.18
C TYR A 46 10.82 3.30 7.49
N ARG A 47 11.04 4.40 8.23
CA ARG A 47 11.71 5.58 7.65
C ARG A 47 13.09 5.25 7.07
N HIS A 48 13.73 4.17 7.52
CA HIS A 48 15.03 3.71 7.02
C HIS A 48 14.94 2.69 5.87
N GLU A 49 13.76 2.14 5.60
CA GLU A 49 13.54 1.13 4.57
C GLU A 49 13.16 1.78 3.24
N ARG A 50 14.16 2.23 2.48
CA ARG A 50 13.93 2.88 1.18
C ARG A 50 15.05 2.60 0.19
N TYR A 51 14.75 2.69 -1.10
CA TYR A 51 15.79 2.83 -2.10
C TYR A 51 16.55 4.14 -1.91
N GLU A 52 17.82 4.15 -2.34
CA GLU A 52 18.57 5.38 -2.50
C GLU A 52 17.87 6.29 -3.53
N LYS A 53 18.24 7.58 -3.55
CA LYS A 53 17.62 8.54 -4.46
C LYS A 53 17.85 8.12 -5.92
N GLN A 54 16.78 7.64 -6.55
CA GLN A 54 16.75 7.14 -7.93
C GLN A 54 15.88 8.04 -8.81
N SER A 55 15.97 7.88 -10.13
CA SER A 55 14.99 8.50 -11.03
C SER A 55 13.62 7.81 -10.91
N CYS A 56 12.54 8.49 -11.31
CA CYS A 56 11.19 7.92 -11.28
C CYS A 56 11.08 6.63 -12.11
N ASP A 57 11.75 6.58 -13.27
CA ASP A 57 11.75 5.40 -14.14
C ASP A 57 12.44 4.21 -13.47
N GLN A 58 13.58 4.44 -12.80
CA GLN A 58 14.29 3.40 -12.06
C GLN A 58 13.44 2.84 -10.91
N LEU A 59 12.77 3.72 -10.15
CA LEU A 59 11.87 3.30 -9.08
C LEU A 59 10.72 2.44 -9.62
N LEU A 60 10.10 2.84 -10.74
CA LEU A 60 9.04 2.09 -11.39
C LEU A 60 9.52 0.69 -11.83
N ASP A 61 10.71 0.60 -12.43
CA ASP A 61 11.31 -0.67 -12.86
C ASP A 61 11.58 -1.60 -11.66
N HIS A 62 12.11 -1.07 -10.55
CA HIS A 62 12.30 -1.84 -9.32
C HIS A 62 10.98 -2.36 -8.73
N LEU A 63 9.93 -1.53 -8.71
CA LEU A 63 8.61 -1.94 -8.23
C LEU A 63 7.98 -3.01 -9.13
N LYS A 64 8.07 -2.84 -10.46
CA LYS A 64 7.61 -3.84 -11.44
C LYS A 64 8.34 -5.17 -11.29
N ALA A 65 9.65 -5.15 -11.04
CA ALA A 65 10.43 -6.34 -10.78
C ALA A 65 9.98 -7.06 -9.49
N GLN A 66 9.67 -6.32 -8.42
CA GLN A 66 9.10 -6.90 -7.19
C GLN A 66 7.73 -7.53 -7.42
N LEU A 67 6.85 -6.87 -8.18
CA LEU A 67 5.54 -7.42 -8.54
C LEU A 67 5.66 -8.67 -9.42
N ALA A 68 6.62 -8.68 -10.35
CA ALA A 68 6.93 -9.86 -11.16
C ALA A 68 7.46 -11.03 -10.30
N TRP A 69 8.28 -10.75 -9.29
CA TRP A 69 8.69 -11.77 -8.34
C TRP A 69 7.50 -12.33 -7.55
N VAL A 70 6.61 -11.48 -7.04
CA VAL A 70 5.38 -11.92 -6.35
C VAL A 70 4.50 -12.80 -7.25
N LYS A 71 4.35 -12.42 -8.54
CA LYS A 71 3.62 -13.20 -9.55
C LYS A 71 4.17 -14.63 -9.71
N ASN A 72 5.49 -14.77 -9.64
CA ASN A 72 6.16 -16.06 -9.80
C ASN A 72 6.15 -16.90 -8.51
N GLU A 73 6.21 -16.25 -7.35
CA GLU A 73 6.26 -16.94 -6.06
C GLU A 73 4.89 -17.43 -5.57
N TYR A 74 3.82 -16.65 -5.78
CA TYR A 74 2.51 -16.93 -5.22
C TYR A 74 1.47 -17.19 -6.29
N LYS A 75 0.78 -18.34 -6.20
CA LYS A 75 -0.33 -18.66 -7.10
C LYS A 75 -1.55 -17.83 -6.73
N THR A 76 -2.13 -17.15 -7.71
CA THR A 76 -3.28 -16.26 -7.51
C THR A 76 -4.52 -16.97 -6.94
N GLY A 77 -4.63 -18.30 -7.08
CA GLY A 77 -5.72 -19.08 -6.49
C GLY A 77 -5.63 -19.30 -4.98
N ASP A 78 -4.45 -19.10 -4.38
CA ASP A 78 -4.19 -19.47 -2.98
C ASP A 78 -4.62 -18.40 -1.97
N TYR A 79 -5.07 -17.23 -2.45
CA TYR A 79 -5.48 -16.13 -1.59
C TYR A 79 -6.64 -15.36 -2.22
N ARG A 80 -7.50 -14.83 -1.36
CA ARG A 80 -8.67 -14.00 -1.72
C ARG A 80 -8.51 -12.55 -1.26
N MET A 81 -7.70 -12.32 -0.24
CA MET A 81 -7.34 -11.00 0.27
C MET A 81 -5.86 -10.69 0.00
N VAL A 82 -5.54 -9.42 -0.25
CA VAL A 82 -4.17 -8.93 -0.37
C VAL A 82 -3.98 -7.71 0.53
N LYS A 83 -3.00 -7.75 1.41
CA LYS A 83 -2.54 -6.60 2.20
C LYS A 83 -1.29 -6.02 1.57
N ILE A 84 -1.34 -4.74 1.22
CA ILE A 84 -0.27 -4.03 0.55
C ILE A 84 0.27 -2.96 1.49
N PHE A 85 1.54 -3.11 1.80
CA PHE A 85 2.32 -2.15 2.57
C PHE A 85 3.50 -1.65 1.72
N THR A 86 3.97 -0.48 2.07
CA THR A 86 5.24 0.09 1.64
C THR A 86 6.01 0.51 2.89
N SER A 87 6.89 1.50 2.79
CA SER A 87 7.52 2.11 3.96
C SER A 87 6.84 3.43 4.34
N GLY A 88 5.59 3.63 3.90
CA GLY A 88 4.92 4.93 3.95
C GLY A 88 3.47 4.91 3.49
N SER A 89 3.22 5.20 2.22
CA SER A 89 1.88 5.37 1.67
C SER A 89 1.77 4.84 0.26
N PHE A 90 0.93 3.82 0.08
CA PHE A 90 0.75 3.18 -1.22
C PHE A 90 0.17 4.14 -2.26
N PHE A 91 -0.67 5.11 -1.86
CA PHE A 91 -1.28 6.08 -2.78
C PHE A 91 -0.50 7.41 -2.87
N ASP A 92 0.72 7.48 -2.33
CA ASP A 92 1.58 8.65 -2.48
C ASP A 92 2.29 8.61 -3.84
N PRO A 93 2.05 9.56 -4.76
CA PRO A 93 2.64 9.53 -6.10
C PRO A 93 4.16 9.73 -6.11
N ASP A 94 4.74 10.31 -5.05
CA ASP A 94 6.19 10.46 -4.90
C ASP A 94 6.85 9.19 -4.36
N GLU A 95 6.08 8.31 -3.70
CA GLU A 95 6.55 7.02 -3.19
C GLU A 95 6.25 5.87 -4.15
N VAL A 96 5.07 5.89 -4.77
CA VAL A 96 4.52 4.85 -5.65
C VAL A 96 3.97 5.49 -6.92
N PRO A 97 4.63 5.30 -8.08
CA PRO A 97 4.17 5.87 -9.34
C PRO A 97 2.79 5.34 -9.75
N ALA A 98 1.96 6.21 -10.35
CA ALA A 98 0.60 5.85 -10.79
C ALA A 98 0.55 4.63 -11.72
N ALA A 99 1.55 4.46 -12.60
CA ALA A 99 1.65 3.29 -13.47
C ALA A 99 1.74 1.98 -12.67
N PHE A 100 2.45 1.98 -11.54
CA PHE A 100 2.56 0.82 -10.67
C PHE A 100 1.25 0.52 -9.93
N LEU A 101 0.49 1.55 -9.53
CA LEU A 101 -0.85 1.36 -8.97
C LEU A 101 -1.76 0.59 -9.93
N THR A 102 -1.73 0.95 -11.21
CA THR A 102 -2.46 0.25 -12.27
C THR A 102 -1.99 -1.19 -12.43
N ASP A 103 -0.68 -1.43 -12.46
CA ASP A 103 -0.12 -2.79 -12.57
C ASP A 103 -0.54 -3.69 -11.40
N VAL A 104 -0.56 -3.15 -10.18
CA VAL A 104 -1.00 -3.85 -8.96
C VAL A 104 -2.50 -4.13 -9.01
N ALA A 105 -3.32 -3.13 -9.35
CA ALA A 105 -4.78 -3.29 -9.44
C ALA A 105 -5.18 -4.35 -10.47
N LEU A 106 -4.57 -4.33 -11.66
CA LEU A 106 -4.83 -5.32 -12.70
C LEU A 106 -4.36 -6.72 -12.31
N PHE A 107 -3.21 -6.84 -11.64
CA PHE A 107 -2.72 -8.15 -11.20
C PHE A 107 -3.62 -8.78 -10.13
N PHE A 108 -4.08 -7.99 -9.16
CA PHE A 108 -4.94 -8.45 -8.08
C PHE A 108 -6.44 -8.26 -8.37
N LYS A 109 -6.82 -8.16 -9.64
CA LYS A 109 -8.23 -8.05 -10.02
C LYS A 109 -9.07 -9.18 -9.40
N GLY A 110 -10.21 -8.82 -8.83
CA GLY A 110 -11.13 -9.72 -8.11
C GLY A 110 -10.70 -10.09 -6.69
N LYS A 111 -9.59 -9.55 -6.18
CA LYS A 111 -9.16 -9.72 -4.80
C LYS A 111 -9.70 -8.59 -3.92
N LEU A 112 -9.85 -8.90 -2.63
CA LEU A 112 -10.11 -7.91 -1.60
C LEU A 112 -8.78 -7.24 -1.21
N ILE A 113 -8.62 -5.96 -1.50
CA ILE A 113 -7.39 -5.23 -1.22
C ILE A 113 -7.50 -4.44 0.08
N ILE A 114 -6.44 -4.50 0.89
CA ILE A 114 -6.20 -3.56 1.98
C ILE A 114 -4.87 -2.89 1.71
N ALA A 115 -4.85 -1.59 1.47
CA ALA A 115 -3.63 -0.84 1.16
C ALA A 115 -3.35 0.20 2.25
N GLU A 116 -2.11 0.23 2.75
CA GLU A 116 -1.72 1.28 3.70
C GLU A 116 -1.60 2.65 3.02
N THR A 117 -2.01 3.71 3.72
CA THR A 117 -1.80 5.07 3.22
C THR A 117 -1.94 6.10 4.32
N ARG A 118 -1.40 7.30 4.11
CA ARG A 118 -1.65 8.46 4.97
C ARG A 118 -2.92 9.21 4.53
N PRO A 119 -3.61 9.91 5.44
CA PRO A 119 -4.85 10.62 5.14
C PRO A 119 -4.76 11.62 3.98
N GLU A 120 -3.63 12.30 3.82
CA GLU A 120 -3.43 13.29 2.76
C GLU A 120 -3.44 12.69 1.35
N PHE A 121 -3.16 11.38 1.21
CA PHE A 121 -3.18 10.67 -0.07
C PHE A 121 -4.51 9.97 -0.35
N ILE A 122 -5.54 10.22 0.46
CA ILE A 122 -6.92 9.85 0.13
C ILE A 122 -7.48 10.89 -0.85
N ASP A 123 -7.26 10.60 -2.12
CA ASP A 123 -7.77 11.32 -3.28
C ASP A 123 -8.86 10.53 -4.02
N SER A 124 -9.99 11.17 -4.30
CA SER A 124 -11.18 10.47 -4.81
C SER A 124 -10.96 9.89 -6.21
N ASP A 125 -10.22 10.58 -7.08
CA ASP A 125 -10.02 10.14 -8.45
C ASP A 125 -9.00 8.99 -8.52
N THR A 126 -7.91 9.09 -7.75
CA THR A 126 -6.92 8.01 -7.61
C THR A 126 -7.55 6.74 -7.04
N ILE A 127 -8.33 6.86 -5.96
CA ILE A 127 -9.01 5.72 -5.35
C ILE A 127 -10.05 5.12 -6.30
N ARG A 128 -10.85 5.95 -6.98
CA ARG A 128 -11.83 5.47 -7.96
C ARG A 128 -11.14 4.70 -9.09
N SER A 129 -10.08 5.26 -9.67
CA SER A 129 -9.34 4.60 -10.76
C SER A 129 -8.72 3.27 -10.32
N PHE A 130 -8.20 3.19 -9.09
CA PHE A 130 -7.70 1.91 -8.56
C PHE A 130 -8.83 0.88 -8.41
N ILE A 131 -9.99 1.30 -7.86
CA ILE A 131 -11.17 0.45 -7.70
C ILE A 131 -11.67 -0.06 -9.07
N GLU A 132 -11.80 0.80 -10.07
CA GLU A 132 -12.25 0.43 -11.42
C GLU A 132 -11.38 -0.66 -12.07
N ASN A 133 -10.08 -0.70 -11.75
CA ASN A 133 -9.17 -1.70 -12.28
C ASN A 133 -9.18 -3.02 -11.50
N VAL A 134 -9.33 -2.97 -10.17
CA VAL A 134 -9.28 -4.15 -9.31
C VAL A 134 -10.64 -4.84 -9.16
N ASP A 135 -11.74 -4.12 -9.31
CA ASP A 135 -13.09 -4.66 -9.13
C ASP A 135 -13.52 -5.52 -10.33
N ASP A 136 -14.05 -6.69 -10.04
CA ASP A 136 -14.70 -7.59 -11.00
C ASP A 136 -16.11 -8.00 -10.56
N GLY A 137 -16.63 -7.38 -9.49
CA GLY A 137 -17.91 -7.71 -8.88
C GLY A 137 -17.84 -8.76 -7.77
N SER A 138 -16.66 -9.33 -7.48
CA SER A 138 -16.50 -10.36 -6.43
C SER A 138 -16.71 -9.83 -5.00
N TRP A 139 -16.52 -8.52 -4.78
CA TRP A 139 -16.58 -7.90 -3.45
C TRP A 139 -17.44 -6.65 -3.46
N LYS A 140 -18.34 -6.52 -2.47
CA LYS A 140 -19.10 -5.28 -2.26
C LYS A 140 -18.19 -4.06 -2.04
N THR A 141 -17.06 -4.27 -1.39
CA THR A 141 -16.05 -3.24 -1.12
C THR A 141 -14.69 -3.84 -1.47
N PRO A 142 -14.18 -3.63 -2.70
CA PRO A 142 -12.98 -4.29 -3.20
C PRO A 142 -11.68 -3.69 -2.63
N LEU A 143 -11.73 -2.48 -2.05
CA LEU A 143 -10.59 -1.79 -1.46
C LEU A 143 -10.91 -1.22 -0.08
N TYR A 144 -10.00 -1.45 0.88
CA TYR A 144 -9.93 -0.77 2.17
C TYR A 144 -8.62 0.02 2.26
N CYS A 145 -8.71 1.32 2.55
CA CYS A 145 -7.54 2.15 2.80
C CYS A 145 -7.20 2.14 4.30
N ALA A 146 -6.08 1.52 4.67
CA ALA A 146 -5.62 1.42 6.05
C ALA A 146 -4.79 2.65 6.42
N MET A 147 -5.39 3.59 7.15
CA MET A 147 -4.72 4.81 7.59
C MET A 147 -4.13 4.69 9.01
N GLY A 148 -2.81 4.82 9.11
CA GLY A 148 -2.10 4.77 10.39
C GLY A 148 -2.30 6.03 11.23
N LEU A 149 -3.31 6.05 12.12
CA LEU A 149 -3.62 7.18 13.00
C LEU A 149 -2.65 7.31 14.19
N GLU A 150 -2.13 6.19 14.69
CA GLU A 150 -1.29 6.02 15.89
C GLU A 150 -1.97 6.39 17.22
N THR A 151 -2.60 7.56 17.31
CA THR A 151 -3.29 8.04 18.50
C THR A 151 -4.36 9.07 18.13
N SER A 152 -5.50 9.06 18.82
CA SER A 152 -6.54 10.10 18.67
C SER A 152 -6.20 11.42 19.36
N ASN A 153 -5.12 11.48 20.15
CA ASN A 153 -4.68 12.70 20.82
C ASN A 153 -3.68 13.48 19.95
N ASP A 154 -4.08 14.65 19.45
CA ASP A 154 -3.24 15.47 18.57
C ASP A 154 -1.97 15.99 19.26
N THR A 155 -2.02 16.28 20.57
CA THR A 155 -0.81 16.68 21.32
C THR A 155 0.24 15.58 21.32
N ILE A 156 -0.15 14.33 21.58
CA ILE A 156 0.78 13.19 21.50
C ILE A 156 1.26 13.00 20.06
N ARG A 157 0.33 13.07 19.10
CA ARG A 157 0.66 12.82 17.68
C ARG A 157 1.62 13.85 17.10
N GLU A 158 1.47 15.12 17.47
CA GLU A 158 2.33 16.20 17.00
C GLU A 158 3.64 16.25 17.80
N LYS A 159 3.56 16.28 19.13
CA LYS A 159 4.72 16.58 19.98
C LYS A 159 5.58 15.37 20.29
N CYS A 160 5.01 14.16 20.34
CA CYS A 160 5.77 12.92 20.64
C CYS A 160 6.11 12.17 19.35
N ILE A 161 5.11 11.95 18.47
CA ILE A 161 5.27 11.11 17.27
C ILE A 161 5.75 11.94 16.07
N ASN A 162 5.32 13.19 15.97
CA ASN A 162 5.51 14.05 14.79
C ASN A 162 4.94 13.41 13.52
N LYS A 163 3.65 13.06 13.52
CA LYS A 163 3.00 12.32 12.41
C LYS A 163 2.70 13.17 11.17
N GLY A 164 2.56 14.49 11.34
CA GLY A 164 2.36 15.42 10.21
C GLY A 164 0.92 15.60 9.73
N PHE A 165 -0.09 15.11 10.47
CA PHE A 165 -1.51 15.40 10.23
C PHE A 165 -2.31 15.39 11.54
N SER A 166 -3.45 16.11 11.56
CA SER A 166 -4.36 16.24 12.71
C SER A 166 -5.46 15.17 12.74
N TYR A 167 -6.16 15.00 13.87
CA TYR A 167 -7.25 14.03 13.97
C TYR A 167 -8.38 14.38 13.00
N THR A 168 -8.61 15.68 12.84
CA THR A 168 -9.54 16.22 11.87
C THR A 168 -9.17 15.80 10.44
N ASP A 169 -7.89 15.83 10.05
CA ASP A 169 -7.48 15.40 8.70
C ASP A 169 -7.77 13.91 8.46
N PHE A 170 -7.49 13.06 9.46
CA PHE A 170 -7.85 11.65 9.43
C PHE A 170 -9.37 11.44 9.25
N THR A 171 -10.20 12.13 10.04
CA THR A 171 -11.66 11.99 9.95
C THR A 171 -12.22 12.50 8.63
N LYS A 172 -11.67 13.61 8.09
CA LYS A 172 -12.01 14.13 6.76
C LYS A 172 -11.69 13.10 5.68
N ALA A 173 -10.49 12.53 5.69
CA ALA A 173 -10.09 11.48 4.75
C ALA A 173 -11.02 10.26 4.84
N ALA A 174 -11.30 9.78 6.06
CA ALA A 174 -12.21 8.65 6.29
C ALA A 174 -13.65 8.89 5.78
N SER A 175 -14.08 10.15 5.68
CA SER A 175 -15.41 10.50 5.18
C SER A 175 -15.51 10.55 3.65
N LYS A 176 -14.38 10.62 2.93
CA LYS A 176 -14.36 10.70 1.46
C LYS A 176 -14.68 9.37 0.77
N THR A 177 -14.47 8.26 1.46
CA THR A 177 -14.48 6.90 0.88
C THR A 177 -15.65 6.06 1.36
N LYS A 178 -16.86 6.64 1.36
CA LYS A 178 -18.10 5.93 1.71
C LYS A 178 -18.78 5.32 0.49
#